data_AF-X1FXN5-F1
#
_entry.id   AF-X1FXN5-F1
#
_cell.length_a   1.000
_cell.length_b   1.000
_cell.length_c   1.000
_cell.angle_alpha   90.00
_cell.angle_beta   90.00
_cell.angle_gamma   90.00
#
_symmetry.space_group_name_H-M   'P 1'
#
loop_
_entity.id
_entity.type
_entity.pdbx_description
1 polymer ?
#
loop_
_entity_poly.entity_id
_entity_poly.type
_entity_poly.pdbx_seq_one_letter_code
_entity_poly.pdbx_strand_id
1 'polypeptide(L)'
;MEQLSEQEKTQLKKVTEKFAFRANDYYLSLINWDDPDDPIRAIIIPHMRELDEWGRLDPSNEKEYTIMPGLEHKYHSTALFLVSDICDGICRYCFRKRVFIESHEEHKLDLPAALEYVRQHTEITNVLLTGGDPLVLTTAKLENIIGPLRAIDHVKIIRIGTRSPVFNPYRILDDPSLLEMVAKYSTEWKKLYVVTHFVHPRELTDVAVKGIHLLQKAGAVITNQTPLIRGVNDNPDVLAELLRKLSLRANSGL
;
A
#
# COMPACT_ATOMS: atom_id res chain seq x y z
N MET A 1 12.26 -1.89 -21.15
CA MET A 1 10.90 -2.28 -21.55
C MET A 1 10.84 -2.28 -23.06
N GLU A 2 10.53 -3.41 -23.68
CA GLU A 2 10.55 -3.59 -25.14
C GLU A 2 9.32 -3.01 -25.82
N GLN A 3 8.21 -2.91 -25.08
CA GLN A 3 6.91 -2.42 -25.55
C GLN A 3 6.85 -0.90 -25.72
N LEU A 4 7.85 -0.17 -25.21
CA LEU A 4 7.93 1.28 -25.38
C LEU A 4 8.87 1.62 -26.53
N SER A 5 8.48 2.56 -27.39
CA SER A 5 9.34 3.10 -28.43
C SER A 5 10.54 3.86 -27.84
N GLU A 6 11.63 3.98 -28.60
CA GLU A 6 12.80 4.78 -28.17
C GLU A 6 12.45 6.27 -27.94
N GLN A 7 11.49 6.78 -28.71
CA GLN A 7 10.97 8.12 -28.53
C GLN A 7 10.25 8.28 -27.19
N GLU A 8 9.36 7.34 -26.84
CA GLU A 8 8.67 7.34 -25.54
C GLU A 8 9.67 7.20 -24.40
N LYS A 9 10.63 6.27 -24.48
CA LYS A 9 11.68 6.12 -23.46
C LYS A 9 12.44 7.42 -23.23
N THR A 10 12.80 8.12 -24.31
CA THR A 10 13.50 9.41 -24.23
C THR A 10 12.65 10.48 -23.55
N GLN A 11 11.34 10.53 -23.84
CA GLN A 11 10.43 11.45 -23.18
C GLN A 11 10.26 11.12 -21.69
N LEU A 12 9.96 9.86 -21.38
CA LEU A 12 9.72 9.40 -20.01
C LEU A 12 10.98 9.49 -19.13
N LYS A 13 12.18 9.46 -19.71
CA LYS A 13 13.44 9.67 -18.99
C LYS A 13 13.41 10.96 -18.17
N LYS A 14 12.87 12.05 -18.74
CA LYS A 14 12.73 13.36 -18.06
C LYS A 14 11.87 13.26 -16.80
N VAL A 15 10.83 12.42 -16.84
CA VAL A 15 9.97 12.18 -15.68
C VAL A 15 10.70 11.34 -14.64
N THR A 16 11.42 10.30 -15.08
CA THR A 16 12.13 9.38 -14.17
C THR A 16 13.37 9.98 -13.50
N GLU A 17 13.94 11.04 -14.07
CA GLU A 17 15.02 11.83 -13.45
C GLU A 17 14.51 12.61 -12.22
N LYS A 18 13.22 13.00 -12.20
CA LYS A 18 12.60 13.70 -11.07
C LYS A 18 11.85 12.76 -10.12
N PHE A 19 11.21 11.73 -10.68
CA PHE A 19 10.33 10.84 -9.94
C PHE A 19 10.67 9.39 -10.21
N ALA A 20 11.08 8.67 -9.17
CA ALA A 20 11.43 7.26 -9.28
C ALA A 20 10.35 6.44 -10.03
N PHE A 21 10.81 5.51 -10.83
CA PHE A 21 9.98 4.54 -11.53
C PHE A 21 10.40 3.14 -11.12
N ARG A 22 9.40 2.32 -10.81
CA ARG A 22 9.57 0.90 -10.50
C ARG A 22 8.31 0.16 -10.86
N ALA A 23 8.49 -0.95 -11.56
CA ALA A 23 7.47 -1.91 -11.88
C ALA A 23 8.10 -3.31 -11.88
N ASN A 24 7.28 -4.35 -11.90
CA ASN A 24 7.73 -5.74 -12.04
C ASN A 24 6.96 -6.43 -13.17
N ASP A 25 7.51 -7.53 -13.69
CA ASP A 25 6.97 -8.21 -14.86
C ASP A 25 5.54 -8.72 -14.66
N TYR A 26 5.19 -9.17 -13.44
CA TYR A 26 3.84 -9.59 -13.13
C TYR A 26 2.83 -8.45 -13.35
N TYR A 27 3.06 -7.27 -12.77
CA TYR A 27 2.13 -6.16 -12.95
C TYR A 27 2.16 -5.58 -14.37
N LEU A 28 3.34 -5.54 -15.01
CA LEU A 28 3.49 -5.12 -16.40
C LEU A 28 2.75 -6.05 -17.38
N SER A 29 2.63 -7.35 -17.06
CA SER A 29 1.87 -8.30 -17.87
C SER A 29 0.37 -8.04 -17.89
N LEU A 30 -0.14 -7.24 -16.94
CA LEU A 30 -1.55 -6.87 -16.88
C LEU A 30 -1.91 -5.74 -17.86
N ILE A 31 -0.92 -5.07 -18.45
CA ILE A 31 -1.12 -3.97 -19.38
C ILE A 31 -1.53 -4.52 -20.75
N ASN A 32 -2.59 -3.97 -21.34
CA ASN A 32 -2.89 -4.16 -22.75
C ASN A 32 -2.06 -3.13 -23.54
N TRP A 33 -0.97 -3.57 -24.16
CA TRP A 33 -0.04 -2.66 -24.85
C TRP A 33 -0.57 -2.12 -26.19
N ASP A 34 -1.62 -2.73 -26.73
CA ASP A 34 -2.30 -2.25 -27.94
C ASP A 34 -3.29 -1.10 -27.64
N ASP A 35 -3.58 -0.86 -26.36
CA ASP A 35 -4.45 0.21 -25.89
C ASP A 35 -3.63 1.36 -25.27
N PRO A 36 -3.49 2.51 -25.94
CA PRO A 36 -2.72 3.65 -25.42
C PRO A 36 -3.32 4.24 -24.14
N ASP A 37 -4.63 4.06 -23.95
CA ASP A 37 -5.42 4.55 -22.81
C ASP A 37 -5.62 3.44 -21.75
N ASP A 38 -4.82 2.37 -21.81
CA ASP A 38 -4.92 1.26 -20.86
C ASP A 38 -4.83 1.75 -19.40
N PRO A 39 -5.81 1.41 -18.55
CA PRO A 39 -5.89 1.95 -17.19
C PRO A 39 -4.75 1.44 -16.30
N ILE A 40 -4.22 0.23 -16.56
CA ILE A 40 -3.09 -0.33 -15.81
C ILE A 40 -1.79 0.37 -16.20
N ARG A 41 -1.62 0.67 -17.50
CA ARG A 41 -0.52 1.50 -18.01
C ARG A 41 -0.50 2.86 -17.31
N ALA A 42 -1.64 3.54 -17.25
CA ALA A 42 -1.78 4.86 -16.62
C ALA A 42 -1.43 4.87 -15.12
N ILE A 43 -1.58 3.74 -14.43
CA ILE A 43 -1.26 3.60 -13.01
C ILE A 43 0.26 3.52 -12.75
N ILE A 44 1.03 2.88 -13.62
CA ILE A 44 2.42 2.47 -13.34
C ILE A 44 3.45 3.09 -14.27
N ILE A 45 3.12 3.31 -15.55
CA ILE A 45 4.05 3.89 -16.52
C ILE A 45 4.08 5.40 -16.35
N PRO A 46 5.26 6.04 -16.26
CA PRO A 46 5.35 7.48 -16.12
C PRO A 46 4.64 8.24 -17.24
N HIS A 47 4.17 9.45 -16.93
CA HIS A 47 3.49 10.32 -17.88
C HIS A 47 4.08 11.74 -17.82
N MET A 48 4.18 12.40 -18.97
CA MET A 48 4.81 13.72 -19.07
C MET A 48 4.11 14.79 -18.21
N ARG A 49 2.79 14.73 -18.07
CA ARG A 49 1.99 15.62 -17.20
C ARG A 49 2.39 15.58 -15.73
N GLU A 50 3.15 14.57 -15.29
CA GLU A 50 3.68 14.56 -13.92
C GLU A 50 4.70 15.67 -13.67
N LEU A 51 5.29 16.24 -14.72
CA LEU A 51 6.19 17.38 -14.63
C LEU A 51 5.45 18.72 -14.56
N ASP A 52 4.14 18.74 -14.76
CA ASP A 52 3.33 19.94 -14.65
C ASP A 52 3.42 20.47 -13.20
N GLU A 53 3.86 21.72 -13.03
CA GLU A 53 4.11 22.31 -11.72
C GLU A 53 2.82 22.84 -11.08
N TRP A 54 2.10 21.94 -10.41
CA TRP A 54 0.91 22.29 -9.62
C TRP A 54 0.77 21.40 -8.38
N GLY A 55 -0.01 21.84 -7.41
CA GLY A 55 -0.21 21.13 -6.13
C GLY A 55 0.91 21.40 -5.12
N ARG A 56 1.09 20.48 -4.15
CA ARG A 56 2.11 20.55 -3.10
C ARG A 56 2.66 19.15 -2.79
N LEU A 57 3.93 19.06 -2.39
CA LEU A 57 4.59 17.78 -2.10
C LEU A 57 4.02 17.05 -0.87
N ASP A 58 3.50 17.81 0.10
CA ASP A 58 2.77 17.29 1.25
C ASP A 58 1.28 17.70 1.16
N PRO A 59 0.48 17.00 0.34
CA PRO A 59 -0.93 17.34 0.15
C PRO A 59 -1.76 17.13 1.42
N SER A 60 -1.31 16.29 2.35
CA SER A 60 -2.04 15.89 3.56
C SER A 60 -1.62 16.65 4.82
N ASN A 61 -0.61 17.52 4.73
CA ASN A 61 0.06 18.20 5.83
C ASN A 61 0.62 17.20 6.87
N GLU A 62 1.22 16.11 6.42
CA GLU A 62 1.82 15.05 7.25
C GLU A 62 2.79 15.58 8.30
N LYS A 63 3.52 16.64 7.95
CA LYS A 63 4.43 17.30 8.87
C LYS A 63 3.76 17.87 10.12
N GLU A 64 2.51 18.36 10.03
CA GLU A 64 1.82 19.02 11.15
C GLU A 64 1.46 18.06 12.29
N TYR A 65 1.35 16.77 12.00
CA TYR A 65 0.97 15.73 12.95
C TYR A 65 2.01 14.62 13.09
N THR A 66 3.23 14.88 12.59
CA THR A 66 4.40 14.03 12.85
C THR A 66 4.88 14.27 14.28
N ILE A 67 4.90 13.21 15.07
CA ILE A 67 5.39 13.24 16.47
C ILE A 67 6.91 13.09 16.49
N MET A 68 7.41 12.17 15.66
CA MET A 68 8.83 11.90 15.44
C MET A 68 8.97 11.23 14.06
N PRO A 69 10.17 11.18 13.46
CA PRO A 69 10.40 10.42 12.23
C PRO A 69 9.79 9.02 12.28
N GLY A 70 9.01 8.67 11.26
CA GLY A 70 8.29 7.41 11.17
C GLY A 70 6.99 7.31 11.97
N LEU A 71 6.61 8.30 12.79
CA LEU A 71 5.40 8.26 13.62
C LEU A 71 4.54 9.52 13.48
N GLU A 72 3.29 9.30 13.05
CA GLU A 72 2.26 10.32 12.94
C GLU A 72 1.09 10.01 13.90
N HIS A 73 0.48 11.05 14.49
CA HIS A 73 -0.72 10.93 15.33
C HIS A 73 -1.71 12.05 15.03
N LYS A 74 -2.42 11.93 13.88
CA LYS A 74 -3.40 12.91 13.41
C LYS A 74 -4.76 12.78 14.07
N TYR A 75 -5.22 11.54 14.24
CA TYR A 75 -6.56 11.23 14.74
C TYR A 75 -6.46 10.66 16.13
N HIS A 76 -7.37 11.07 17.02
CA HIS A 76 -7.37 10.74 18.44
C HIS A 76 -7.12 9.26 18.78
N SER A 77 -7.57 8.31 17.97
CA SER A 77 -7.40 6.87 18.27
C SER A 77 -6.38 6.14 17.39
N THR A 78 -5.73 6.84 16.46
CA THR A 78 -4.91 6.23 15.41
C THR A 78 -3.51 6.82 15.34
N ALA A 79 -2.52 5.98 15.62
CA ALA A 79 -1.14 6.24 15.23
C ALA A 79 -0.84 5.63 13.85
N LEU A 80 0.00 6.27 13.05
CA LEU A 80 0.54 5.72 11.81
C LEU A 80 2.04 5.54 11.97
N PHE A 81 2.52 4.35 11.63
CA PHE A 81 3.94 4.00 11.61
C PHE A 81 4.37 3.91 10.15
N LEU A 82 5.29 4.76 9.70
CA LEU A 82 5.92 4.69 8.39
C LEU A 82 7.08 3.69 8.47
N VAL A 83 6.81 2.43 8.16
CA VAL A 83 7.72 1.30 8.42
C VAL A 83 8.56 0.89 7.19
N SER A 84 8.26 1.48 6.04
CA SER A 84 8.94 1.23 4.77
C SER A 84 8.94 2.51 3.94
N ASP A 85 10.00 2.74 3.20
CA ASP A 85 10.17 3.77 2.16
C ASP A 85 10.26 3.14 0.76
N ILE A 86 9.93 1.85 0.65
CA ILE A 86 10.04 1.06 -0.58
C ILE A 86 8.68 0.46 -0.94
N CYS A 87 8.39 0.36 -2.24
CA CYS A 87 7.23 -0.34 -2.80
C CYS A 87 7.65 -1.40 -3.85
N ASP A 88 6.82 -2.42 -4.06
CA ASP A 88 6.94 -3.39 -5.17
C ASP A 88 6.73 -2.74 -6.55
N GLY A 89 6.00 -1.62 -6.59
CA GLY A 89 5.77 -0.76 -7.74
C GLY A 89 5.43 0.66 -7.29
N ILE A 90 5.74 1.67 -8.10
CA ILE A 90 5.51 3.07 -7.74
C ILE A 90 4.31 3.62 -8.52
N CYS A 91 3.18 3.76 -7.83
CA CYS A 91 1.95 4.34 -8.38
C CYS A 91 2.23 5.77 -8.89
N ARG A 92 1.84 6.10 -10.12
CA ARG A 92 2.02 7.47 -10.68
C ARG A 92 1.14 8.51 -10.01
N TYR A 93 0.12 8.07 -9.26
CA TYR A 93 -0.79 8.90 -8.47
C TYR A 93 -0.45 8.92 -6.97
N CYS A 94 0.72 8.41 -6.54
CA CYS A 94 1.08 8.32 -5.13
C CYS A 94 1.08 9.71 -4.46
N PHE A 95 0.29 9.92 -3.41
CA PHE A 95 0.27 11.21 -2.70
C PHE A 95 1.53 11.42 -1.83
N ARG A 96 2.26 10.34 -1.50
CA ARG A 96 3.56 10.36 -0.83
C ARG A 96 4.73 10.27 -1.80
N LYS A 97 4.53 10.68 -3.05
CA LYS A 97 5.57 10.62 -4.09
C LYS A 97 6.86 11.37 -3.69
N ARG A 98 6.76 12.39 -2.81
CA ARG A 98 7.91 13.13 -2.25
C ARG A 98 8.95 12.24 -1.55
N VAL A 99 8.52 11.13 -0.96
CA VAL A 99 9.38 10.17 -0.24
C VAL A 99 10.45 9.59 -1.17
N PHE A 100 10.19 9.56 -2.46
CA PHE A 100 11.13 9.05 -3.47
C PHE A 100 11.95 10.17 -4.15
N ILE A 101 11.76 11.43 -3.76
CA ILE A 101 12.42 12.61 -4.34
C ILE A 101 13.49 13.14 -3.37
N GLU A 102 13.16 13.28 -2.08
CA GLU A 102 14.03 13.85 -1.06
C GLU A 102 14.17 12.92 0.15
N SER A 103 15.35 12.95 0.79
CA SER A 103 15.82 12.26 2.01
C SER A 103 14.89 11.29 2.77
N HIS A 104 15.42 10.08 3.03
CA HIS A 104 14.86 8.97 3.83
C HIS A 104 14.51 9.27 5.30
N GLU A 105 14.60 10.52 5.78
CA GLU A 105 14.40 10.87 7.19
C GLU A 105 12.97 10.57 7.66
N GLU A 106 11.94 10.82 6.83
CA GLU A 106 10.53 10.62 7.21
C GLU A 106 10.21 9.17 7.63
N HIS A 107 10.97 8.18 7.15
CA HIS A 107 10.74 6.75 7.38
C HIS A 107 11.69 6.12 8.41
N LYS A 108 12.46 6.93 9.13
CA LYS A 108 13.37 6.47 10.20
C LYS A 108 12.63 6.22 11.50
N LEU A 109 11.73 5.23 11.51
CA LEU A 109 11.01 4.85 12.71
C LEU A 109 11.97 4.33 13.79
N ASP A 110 12.11 5.08 14.88
CA ASP A 110 12.64 4.58 16.14
C ASP A 110 11.54 3.76 16.83
N LEU A 111 11.54 2.45 16.58
CA LEU A 111 10.50 1.56 17.06
C LEU A 111 10.38 1.55 18.61
N PRO A 112 11.46 1.46 19.40
CA PRO A 112 11.38 1.61 20.85
C PRO A 112 10.68 2.90 21.31
N ALA A 113 11.07 4.06 20.76
CA ALA A 113 10.47 5.34 21.12
C ALA A 113 9.00 5.43 20.69
N ALA A 114 8.67 4.94 19.50
CA ALA A 114 7.30 4.92 19.00
C ALA A 114 6.38 4.00 19.81
N LEU A 115 6.87 2.83 20.23
CA LEU A 115 6.15 1.93 21.11
C LEU A 115 5.89 2.58 22.47
N GLU A 116 6.87 3.32 23.00
CA GLU A 116 6.70 4.03 24.27
C GLU A 116 5.67 5.14 24.16
N TYR A 117 5.68 5.90 23.07
CA TYR A 117 4.63 6.87 22.77
C TYR A 117 3.25 6.21 22.78
N VAL A 118 3.07 5.08 22.08
CA VAL A 118 1.78 4.36 22.05
C VAL A 118 1.38 3.85 23.44
N ARG A 119 2.33 3.41 24.29
CA ARG A 119 2.01 2.99 25.68
C ARG A 119 1.46 4.13 26.53
N GLN A 120 2.02 5.33 26.37
CA GLN A 120 1.63 6.52 27.14
C GLN A 120 0.29 7.12 26.69
N HIS A 121 -0.11 6.86 25.45
CA HIS A 121 -1.31 7.42 24.81
C HIS A 121 -2.39 6.33 24.71
N THR A 122 -3.11 6.11 25.81
CA THR A 122 -4.11 5.03 25.96
C THR A 122 -5.32 5.16 25.04
N GLU A 123 -5.55 6.34 24.49
CA GLU A 123 -6.56 6.61 23.47
C GLU A 123 -6.27 5.92 22.13
N ILE A 124 -5.00 5.56 21.87
CA ILE A 124 -4.56 4.91 20.64
C ILE A 124 -4.97 3.44 20.65
N THR A 125 -6.16 3.17 20.13
CA THR A 125 -6.69 1.80 20.04
C THR A 125 -6.34 1.11 18.72
N ASN A 126 -5.86 1.86 17.73
CA ASN A 126 -5.45 1.31 16.44
C ASN A 126 -4.15 1.91 15.90
N VAL A 127 -3.29 1.06 15.35
CA VAL A 127 -2.01 1.47 14.73
C VAL A 127 -2.01 1.03 13.26
N LEU A 128 -1.72 1.96 12.35
CA LEU A 128 -1.59 1.69 10.91
C LEU A 128 -0.12 1.63 10.52
N LEU A 129 0.35 0.47 10.07
CA LEU A 129 1.63 0.29 9.41
C LEU A 129 1.49 0.71 7.95
N THR A 130 2.28 1.68 7.51
CA THR A 130 2.22 2.31 6.18
C THR A 130 3.60 2.89 5.80
N GLY A 131 3.64 3.92 4.96
CA GLY A 131 4.85 4.49 4.36
C GLY A 131 4.80 4.32 2.84
N GLY A 132 5.78 3.60 2.30
CA GLY A 132 5.70 2.94 0.99
C GLY A 132 4.77 1.73 1.08
N ASP A 133 5.34 0.52 1.14
CA ASP A 133 4.58 -0.71 1.33
C ASP A 133 5.17 -1.57 2.47
N PRO A 134 4.44 -1.81 3.57
CA PRO A 134 4.89 -2.65 4.68
C PRO A 134 5.10 -4.12 4.29
N LEU A 135 4.37 -4.66 3.31
CA LEU A 135 4.52 -6.07 2.93
C LEU A 135 5.77 -6.34 2.08
N VAL A 136 6.49 -5.29 1.65
CA VAL A 136 7.85 -5.45 1.10
C VAL A 136 8.84 -5.89 2.20
N LEU A 137 8.54 -5.63 3.47
CA LEU A 137 9.35 -6.13 4.57
C LEU A 137 9.26 -7.67 4.66
N THR A 138 10.36 -8.28 5.07
CA THR A 138 10.35 -9.70 5.45
C THR A 138 9.38 -9.90 6.61
N THR A 139 8.77 -11.09 6.68
CA THR A 139 7.82 -11.40 7.75
C THR A 139 8.43 -11.23 9.14
N ALA A 140 9.71 -11.59 9.32
CA ALA A 140 10.43 -11.38 10.58
C ALA A 140 10.50 -9.89 10.98
N LYS A 141 10.79 -8.98 10.03
CA LYS A 141 10.81 -7.53 10.30
C LYS A 141 9.41 -7.00 10.65
N LEU A 142 8.39 -7.47 9.94
CA LEU A 142 7.01 -7.10 10.21
C LEU A 142 6.55 -7.59 11.60
N GLU A 143 6.90 -8.83 11.96
CA GLU A 143 6.61 -9.42 13.26
C GLU A 143 7.33 -8.68 14.41
N ASN A 144 8.56 -8.21 14.19
CA ASN A 144 9.27 -7.38 15.17
C ASN A 144 8.56 -6.06 15.49
N ILE A 145 7.65 -5.60 14.63
CA ILE A 145 6.80 -4.41 14.87
C ILE A 145 5.46 -4.83 15.47
N ILE A 146 4.80 -5.81 14.87
CA ILE A 146 3.44 -6.25 15.26
C ILE A 146 3.43 -6.89 16.65
N GLY A 147 4.42 -7.73 16.98
CA GLY A 147 4.49 -8.43 18.27
C GLY A 147 4.48 -7.46 19.46
N PRO A 148 5.42 -6.50 19.54
CA PRO A 148 5.44 -5.51 20.60
C PRO A 148 4.19 -4.63 20.65
N LEU A 149 3.64 -4.21 19.50
CA LEU A 149 2.36 -3.49 19.46
C LEU A 149 1.21 -4.31 20.03
N ARG A 150 1.20 -5.62 19.75
CA ARG A 150 0.15 -6.53 20.23
C ARG A 150 0.23 -6.78 21.73
N ALA A 151 1.41 -6.63 22.33
CA ALA A 151 1.61 -6.67 23.78
C ALA A 151 1.03 -5.45 24.52
N ILE A 152 0.69 -4.36 23.81
CA ILE A 152 0.03 -3.19 24.39
C ILE A 152 -1.47 -3.47 24.49
N ASP A 153 -2.05 -3.34 25.69
CA ASP A 153 -3.42 -3.80 25.97
C ASP A 153 -4.50 -3.01 25.27
N HIS A 154 -4.38 -1.68 25.23
CA HIS A 154 -5.35 -0.79 24.57
C HIS A 154 -5.27 -0.85 23.04
N VAL A 155 -4.18 -1.35 22.46
CA VAL A 155 -4.06 -1.56 21.00
C VAL A 155 -4.85 -2.80 20.58
N LYS A 156 -6.05 -2.56 20.03
CA LYS A 156 -6.96 -3.62 19.57
C LYS A 156 -6.80 -3.93 18.09
N ILE A 157 -6.52 -2.91 17.28
CA ILE A 157 -6.44 -3.05 15.83
C ILE A 157 -5.05 -2.68 15.34
N ILE A 158 -4.44 -3.55 14.54
CA ILE A 158 -3.27 -3.18 13.75
C ILE A 158 -3.66 -3.30 12.29
N ARG A 159 -3.48 -2.23 11.53
CA ARG A 159 -3.80 -2.17 10.10
C ARG A 159 -2.50 -2.18 9.32
N ILE A 160 -2.46 -2.89 8.20
CA ILE A 160 -1.34 -2.93 7.28
C ILE A 160 -1.85 -2.37 5.95
N GLY A 161 -1.45 -1.13 5.63
CA GLY A 161 -1.79 -0.49 4.35
C GLY A 161 -0.80 -0.94 3.29
N THR A 162 -1.24 -1.74 2.33
CA THR A 162 -0.35 -2.42 1.37
C THR A 162 -0.97 -2.51 -0.02
N ARG A 163 -0.11 -2.42 -1.04
CA ARG A 163 -0.45 -2.68 -2.43
C ARG A 163 0.22 -3.96 -2.95
N SER A 164 1.02 -4.68 -2.16
CA SER A 164 1.60 -5.96 -2.54
C SER A 164 0.58 -7.00 -3.04
N PRO A 165 -0.66 -7.13 -2.53
CA PRO A 165 -1.65 -8.04 -3.15
C PRO A 165 -1.92 -7.75 -4.64
N VAL A 166 -1.74 -6.49 -5.05
CA VAL A 166 -1.92 -6.01 -6.42
C VAL A 166 -0.63 -6.12 -7.22
N PHE A 167 0.50 -5.70 -6.65
CA PHE A 167 1.78 -5.63 -7.37
C PHE A 167 2.61 -6.90 -7.33
N ASN A 168 2.48 -7.69 -6.26
CA ASN A 168 3.29 -8.86 -6.00
C ASN A 168 2.51 -9.86 -5.13
N PRO A 169 1.45 -10.50 -5.65
CA PRO A 169 0.63 -11.44 -4.89
C PRO A 169 1.43 -12.65 -4.39
N TYR A 170 2.55 -12.97 -5.05
CA TYR A 170 3.49 -14.02 -4.65
C TYR A 170 4.11 -13.77 -3.27
N ARG A 171 4.22 -12.50 -2.84
CA ARG A 171 4.59 -12.16 -1.46
C ARG A 171 3.71 -12.87 -0.43
N ILE A 172 2.46 -13.18 -0.77
CA ILE A 172 1.50 -13.85 0.10
C ILE A 172 1.42 -15.34 -0.23
N LEU A 173 1.45 -15.70 -1.52
CA LEU A 173 1.33 -17.10 -1.96
C LEU A 173 2.55 -17.95 -1.56
N ASP A 174 3.75 -17.36 -1.63
CA ASP A 174 5.01 -18.09 -1.51
C ASP A 174 5.71 -17.86 -0.15
N ASP A 175 5.07 -17.13 0.77
CA ASP A 175 5.55 -16.95 2.14
C ASP A 175 4.52 -17.44 3.18
N PRO A 176 4.56 -18.73 3.53
CA PRO A 176 3.71 -19.30 4.58
C PRO A 176 3.88 -18.60 5.94
N SER A 177 5.08 -18.11 6.25
CA SER A 177 5.35 -17.45 7.54
C SER A 177 4.53 -16.17 7.71
N LEU A 178 4.22 -15.47 6.60
CA LEU A 178 3.33 -14.31 6.64
C LEU A 178 1.93 -14.71 7.13
N LEU A 179 1.40 -15.81 6.61
CA LEU A 179 0.07 -16.32 6.99
C LEU A 179 0.06 -16.80 8.44
N GLU A 180 1.12 -17.48 8.88
CA GLU A 180 1.28 -17.91 10.28
C GLU A 180 1.33 -16.71 11.24
N MET A 181 2.07 -15.65 10.88
CA MET A 181 2.14 -14.42 11.65
C MET A 181 0.76 -13.72 11.72
N VAL A 182 0.02 -13.68 10.61
CA VAL A 182 -1.36 -13.16 10.61
C VAL A 182 -2.25 -13.97 11.56
N ALA A 183 -2.22 -15.30 11.49
CA ALA A 183 -3.01 -16.17 12.35
C ALA A 183 -2.65 -16.04 13.84
N LYS A 184 -1.36 -15.87 14.14
CA LYS A 184 -0.86 -15.65 15.49
C LYS A 184 -1.36 -14.33 16.11
N TYR A 185 -1.39 -13.24 15.33
CA TYR A 185 -1.67 -11.90 15.85
C TYR A 185 -3.05 -11.34 15.51
N SER A 186 -3.89 -12.06 14.78
CA SER A 186 -5.30 -11.69 14.51
C SER A 186 -6.24 -12.62 15.28
N THR A 187 -6.55 -12.25 16.51
CA THR A 187 -7.41 -13.02 17.43
C THR A 187 -8.84 -12.50 17.43
N GLU A 188 -9.70 -13.07 18.25
CA GLU A 188 -11.10 -12.64 18.42
C GLU A 188 -11.20 -11.15 18.85
N TRP A 189 -10.40 -10.76 19.84
CA TRP A 189 -10.47 -9.44 20.49
C TRP A 189 -9.41 -8.44 20.04
N LYS A 190 -8.40 -8.89 19.30
CA LYS A 190 -7.36 -8.04 18.71
C LYS A 190 -7.15 -8.43 17.25
N LYS A 191 -7.54 -7.57 16.31
CA LYS A 191 -7.58 -7.90 14.87
C LYS A 191 -6.39 -7.34 14.10
N LEU A 192 -5.96 -8.07 13.06
CA LEU A 192 -5.18 -7.52 11.96
C LEU A 192 -6.09 -7.19 10.80
N TYR A 193 -5.95 -5.98 10.28
CA TYR A 193 -6.57 -5.56 9.03
C TYR A 193 -5.49 -5.45 7.97
N VAL A 194 -5.76 -5.99 6.78
CA VAL A 194 -4.97 -5.69 5.59
C VAL A 194 -5.81 -4.75 4.74
N VAL A 195 -5.34 -3.51 4.61
CA VAL A 195 -5.96 -2.47 3.78
C VAL A 195 -5.28 -2.52 2.43
N THR A 196 -5.92 -3.18 1.47
CA THR A 196 -5.45 -3.33 0.10
C THR A 196 -5.70 -2.07 -0.73
N HIS A 197 -5.12 -2.01 -1.92
CA HIS A 197 -5.20 -0.83 -2.79
C HIS A 197 -5.42 -1.24 -4.26
N PHE A 198 -6.53 -1.94 -4.52
CA PHE A 198 -7.07 -2.19 -5.85
C PHE A 198 -7.81 -0.94 -6.33
N VAL A 199 -7.52 -0.50 -7.55
CA VAL A 199 -8.10 0.69 -8.19
C VAL A 199 -8.77 0.36 -9.52
N HIS A 200 -8.54 -0.81 -10.10
CA HIS A 200 -9.20 -1.23 -11.34
C HIS A 200 -9.61 -2.72 -11.32
N PRO A 201 -10.77 -3.12 -11.90
CA PRO A 201 -11.23 -4.51 -11.93
C PRO A 201 -10.22 -5.53 -12.50
N ARG A 202 -9.32 -5.10 -13.39
CA ARG A 202 -8.29 -5.95 -14.00
C ARG A 202 -7.15 -6.31 -13.05
N GLU A 203 -6.98 -5.58 -11.96
CA GLU A 203 -5.98 -5.90 -10.94
C GLU A 203 -6.40 -7.09 -10.06
N LEU A 204 -7.70 -7.44 -10.04
CA LEU A 204 -8.24 -8.61 -9.35
C LEU A 204 -8.04 -9.88 -10.18
N THR A 205 -6.78 -10.21 -10.43
CA THR A 205 -6.34 -11.44 -11.08
C THR A 205 -6.61 -12.65 -10.17
N ASP A 206 -6.59 -13.85 -10.74
CA ASP A 206 -6.82 -15.08 -9.97
C ASP A 206 -5.74 -15.29 -8.89
N VAL A 207 -4.48 -14.91 -9.17
CA VAL A 207 -3.39 -15.01 -8.19
C VAL A 207 -3.52 -13.97 -7.07
N ALA A 208 -3.95 -12.75 -7.38
CA ALA A 208 -4.23 -11.72 -6.38
C ALA A 208 -5.40 -12.14 -5.47
N VAL A 209 -6.49 -12.60 -6.06
CA VAL A 209 -7.66 -13.12 -5.34
C VAL A 209 -7.29 -14.30 -4.44
N LYS A 210 -6.46 -15.23 -4.92
CA LYS A 210 -5.97 -16.36 -4.12
C LYS A 210 -5.17 -15.88 -2.91
N GLY A 211 -4.28 -14.90 -3.07
CA GLY A 211 -3.51 -14.31 -1.97
C GLY A 211 -4.41 -13.66 -0.92
N ILE A 212 -5.41 -12.88 -1.35
CA ILE A 212 -6.40 -12.27 -0.45
C ILE A 212 -7.13 -13.35 0.36
N HIS A 213 -7.59 -14.42 -0.30
CA HIS A 213 -8.29 -15.51 0.36
C HIS A 213 -7.44 -16.22 1.42
N LEU A 214 -6.14 -16.39 1.17
CA LEU A 214 -5.22 -16.96 2.16
C LEU A 214 -5.07 -16.06 3.38
N LEU A 215 -4.98 -14.74 3.20
CA LEU A 215 -4.95 -13.79 4.32
C LEU A 215 -6.25 -13.83 5.14
N GLN A 216 -7.40 -13.95 4.48
CA GLN A 216 -8.69 -14.09 5.17
C GLN A 216 -8.79 -15.37 5.96
N LYS A 217 -8.37 -16.50 5.37
CA LYS A 217 -8.29 -17.80 6.06
C LYS A 217 -7.33 -17.76 7.25
N ALA A 218 -6.25 -17.01 7.16
CA ALA A 218 -5.35 -16.75 8.27
C ALA A 218 -5.96 -15.83 9.35
N GLY A 219 -7.14 -15.25 9.12
CA GLY A 219 -7.87 -14.45 10.11
C GLY A 219 -7.70 -12.93 9.97
N ALA A 220 -7.06 -12.43 8.90
CA ALA A 220 -7.03 -11.00 8.62
C ALA A 220 -8.40 -10.49 8.14
N VAL A 221 -8.77 -9.29 8.59
CA VAL A 221 -9.89 -8.54 8.00
C VAL A 221 -9.39 -7.79 6.77
N ILE A 222 -10.02 -8.02 5.62
CA ILE A 222 -9.63 -7.38 4.38
C ILE A 222 -10.51 -6.17 4.14
N THR A 223 -9.88 -5.05 3.81
CA THR A 223 -10.54 -3.82 3.35
C THR A 223 -9.78 -3.29 2.14
N ASN A 224 -10.40 -2.43 1.34
CA ASN A 224 -9.76 -1.86 0.16
C ASN A 224 -9.90 -0.34 0.16
N GLN A 225 -8.81 0.36 -0.15
CA GLN A 225 -8.79 1.80 -0.40
C GLN A 225 -8.62 2.07 -1.90
N THR A 226 -9.57 2.78 -2.49
CA THR A 226 -9.57 3.16 -3.91
C THR A 226 -9.65 4.67 -4.04
N PRO A 227 -8.56 5.38 -4.38
CA PRO A 227 -8.67 6.74 -4.90
C PRO A 227 -9.39 6.76 -6.25
N LEU A 228 -10.10 7.85 -6.54
CA LEU A 228 -10.61 8.13 -7.87
C LEU A 228 -9.51 8.72 -8.74
N ILE A 229 -9.25 8.07 -9.87
CA ILE A 229 -8.17 8.38 -10.80
C ILE A 229 -8.77 8.52 -12.18
N ARG A 230 -8.56 9.70 -12.78
CA ARG A 230 -9.04 10.02 -14.12
C ARG A 230 -8.48 9.06 -15.16
N GLY A 231 -9.33 8.50 -16.02
CA GLY A 231 -8.96 7.54 -17.06
C GLY A 231 -8.65 6.13 -16.53
N VAL A 232 -8.92 5.87 -15.25
CA VAL A 232 -8.72 4.55 -14.64
C VAL A 232 -10.04 4.05 -14.05
N ASN A 233 -10.63 4.78 -13.11
CA ASN A 233 -11.82 4.33 -12.38
C ASN A 233 -12.81 5.47 -12.10
N ASP A 234 -12.72 6.56 -12.86
CA ASP A 234 -13.64 7.69 -12.85
C ASP A 234 -14.92 7.44 -13.65
N ASN A 235 -15.06 6.26 -14.28
CA ASN A 235 -16.31 5.77 -14.84
C ASN A 235 -17.10 5.00 -13.76
N PRO A 236 -18.38 5.35 -13.49
CA PRO A 236 -19.20 4.69 -12.48
C PRO A 236 -19.41 3.19 -12.72
N ASP A 237 -19.48 2.73 -13.97
CA ASP A 237 -19.63 1.31 -14.29
C ASP A 237 -18.36 0.52 -13.96
N VAL A 238 -17.18 1.09 -14.24
CA VAL A 238 -15.87 0.50 -13.89
C VAL A 238 -15.72 0.41 -12.37
N LEU A 239 -16.07 1.49 -11.66
CA LEU A 239 -16.02 1.51 -10.20
C LEU A 239 -17.02 0.52 -9.59
N ALA A 240 -18.24 0.45 -10.11
CA ALA A 240 -19.24 -0.52 -9.67
C ALA A 240 -18.78 -1.97 -9.91
N GLU A 241 -18.15 -2.24 -11.04
CA GLU A 241 -17.55 -3.57 -11.31
C GLU A 241 -16.45 -3.90 -10.30
N LEU A 242 -15.56 -2.95 -10.00
CA LEU A 242 -14.48 -3.13 -9.03
C LEU A 242 -15.05 -3.48 -7.66
N LEU A 243 -15.99 -2.67 -7.17
CA LEU A 243 -16.63 -2.86 -5.87
C LEU A 243 -17.36 -4.20 -5.80
N ARG A 244 -18.12 -4.56 -6.85
CA ARG A 244 -18.78 -5.87 -6.94
C ARG A 244 -17.78 -7.03 -6.89
N LYS A 245 -16.66 -6.95 -7.63
CA LYS A 245 -15.63 -7.99 -7.63
C LYS A 245 -14.92 -8.09 -6.27
N LEU A 246 -14.63 -6.98 -5.61
CA LEU A 246 -14.08 -6.96 -4.25
C LEU A 246 -15.06 -7.62 -3.27
N SER A 247 -16.35 -7.30 -3.34
CA SER A 247 -17.36 -7.93 -2.47
C SER A 247 -17.51 -9.44 -2.72
N LEU A 248 -17.44 -9.91 -3.97
CA LEU A 248 -17.67 -11.33 -4.29
C LEU A 248 -16.41 -12.19 -4.17
N ARG A 249 -15.26 -11.68 -4.59
CA ARG A 249 -14.01 -12.46 -4.71
C ARG A 249 -13.06 -12.25 -3.53
N ALA A 250 -13.20 -11.14 -2.81
CA ALA A 250 -12.39 -10.83 -1.64
C ALA A 250 -13.18 -10.92 -0.32
N ASN A 251 -14.46 -11.33 -0.30
CA ASN A 251 -15.23 -11.59 0.93
C ASN A 251 -16.00 -12.93 0.90
N SER A 252 -15.67 -13.87 0.00
CA SER A 252 -16.33 -15.18 -0.09
C SER A 252 -15.94 -16.15 1.04
N GLY A 253 -15.79 -15.65 2.27
CA GLY A 253 -15.47 -16.38 3.49
C GLY A 253 -16.58 -16.38 4.54
N LEU A 254 -17.84 -16.19 4.12
CA LEU A 254 -19.03 -16.46 4.93
C LEU A 254 -19.73 -17.72 4.40
#